data_AF-A0A8S2G3L9-F1
#
_entry.id   AF-A0A8S2G3L9-F1
#
_cell.length_a   1.000
_cell.length_b   1.000
_cell.length_c   1.000
_cell.angle_alpha   90.00
_cell.angle_beta   90.00
_cell.angle_gamma   90.00
#
_symmetry.space_group_name_H-M   'P 1'
#
loop_
_entity.id
_entity.type
_entity.pdbx_description
1 polymer ?
#
loop_
_entity_poly.entity_id
_entity_poly.type
_entity_poly.pdbx_seq_one_letter_code
_entity_poly.pdbx_strand_id
1 'polypeptide(L)' 'MTILNSMHKYQPRLHIVKTNELIKIPWAPFRTFIFKETQFIAVTAYQNEKITQLKIDNNPFAKGFRDNGQGKRDK' A
#
# COMPACT_ATOMS: atom_id res chain seq x y z
N MET A 1 12.60 -5.58 -1.91
CA MET A 1 11.20 -6.06 -1.84
C MET A 1 10.86 -6.33 -0.38
N THR A 2 9.68 -5.93 0.09
CA THR A 2 9.23 -6.26 1.45
C THR A 2 8.41 -7.54 1.42
N ILE A 3 8.74 -8.52 2.25
CA ILE A 3 8.01 -9.79 2.35
C ILE A 3 6.91 -9.63 3.39
N LEU A 4 5.67 -9.94 3.01
CA LEU A 4 4.49 -9.89 3.89
C LEU A 4 3.71 -11.20 3.76
N ASN A 5 3.21 -11.70 4.89
CA ASN A 5 2.24 -12.79 4.90
C ASN A 5 0.86 -12.27 4.51
N SER A 6 0.18 -12.99 3.61
CA SER A 6 -1.21 -12.69 3.22
C SER A 6 -2.15 -12.78 4.43
N MET A 7 -3.25 -12.05 4.38
CA MET A 7 -4.30 -11.97 5.42
C MET A 7 -3.83 -11.45 6.78
N HIS A 8 -2.71 -10.73 6.83
CA HIS A 8 -2.22 -10.07 8.04
C HIS A 8 -2.30 -8.54 7.91
N LYS A 9 -2.59 -7.87 9.03
CA LYS A 9 -2.64 -6.41 9.12
C LYS A 9 -1.23 -5.84 9.39
N TYR A 10 -0.85 -4.81 8.66
CA TYR A 10 0.43 -4.14 8.78
C TYR A 10 0.28 -2.63 9.01
N GLN A 11 1.28 -2.06 9.67
CA GLN A 11 1.44 -0.63 9.91
C GLN A 11 2.75 -0.17 9.27
N PRO A 12 2.70 0.63 8.18
CA PRO A 12 3.90 1.29 7.66
C PRO A 12 4.56 2.19 8.72
N ARG A 13 5.89 2.22 8.71
CA ARG A 13 6.72 3.07 9.58
C ARG A 13 7.78 3.75 8.72
N LEU A 14 7.90 5.06 8.85
CA LEU A 14 8.96 5.83 8.22
C LEU A 14 10.06 6.08 9.25
N HIS A 15 11.30 5.81 8.87
CA HIS A 15 12.46 5.99 9.74
C HIS A 15 13.41 7.02 9.14
N ILE A 16 13.73 8.06 9.91
CA ILE A 16 14.78 9.03 9.57
C ILE A 16 15.97 8.75 10.49
N VAL A 17 17.12 8.47 9.87
CA VAL A 17 18.38 8.16 10.56
C VAL A 17 19.42 9.21 10.19
N LYS A 18 19.93 9.94 11.18
CA LYS A 18 21.02 10.89 10.97
C LYS A 18 22.35 10.17 11.17
N THR A 19 23.04 9.88 10.08
CA THR A 19 24.37 9.27 10.09
C THR A 19 25.19 9.79 8.92
N ASN A 20 26.51 9.79 9.05
CA ASN A 20 27.45 10.06 7.96
C ASN A 20 27.94 8.77 7.28
N GLU A 21 27.68 7.60 7.86
CA GLU A 21 28.10 6.29 7.36
C GLU A 21 27.01 5.24 7.52
N LEU A 22 26.82 4.37 6.52
CA LEU A 22 25.79 3.34 6.54
C LEU A 22 26.04 2.25 7.60
N ILE A 23 27.30 1.92 7.89
CA ILE A 23 27.65 0.90 8.90
C ILE A 23 27.22 1.29 10.32
N LYS A 24 27.02 2.60 10.56
CA LYS A 24 26.60 3.13 11.85
C LYS A 24 25.08 3.08 12.03
N ILE A 25 24.29 2.80 10.99
CA ILE A 25 22.82 2.79 11.05
C ILE A 25 22.27 2.00 12.25
N PRO A 26 22.75 0.78 12.58
CA PRO A 26 22.20 0.01 13.70
C PRO A 26 22.32 0.69 15.07
N TRP A 27 23.28 1.60 15.22
CA TRP A 27 23.62 2.27 16.48
C TRP A 27 23.22 3.76 16.47
N ALA A 28 22.84 4.28 15.30
CA ALA A 28 22.46 5.66 15.11
C ALA A 28 21.05 5.92 15.68
N PRO A 29 20.75 7.16 16.10
CA PRO A 29 19.41 7.51 16.59
C PRO A 29 18.38 7.44 15.45
N PHE A 30 17.28 6.72 15.70
CA PHE A 30 16.14 6.65 14.78
C PHE A 30 15.04 7.60 15.23
N ARG A 31 14.56 8.45 14.33
CA ARG A 31 13.23 9.07 14.46
C ARG A 31 12.23 8.25 13.66
N THR A 32 11.26 7.67 14.35
CA THR A 32 10.20 6.87 13.73
C THR A 32 8.91 7.66 13.64
N PHE A 33 8.30 7.69 12.46
CA PHE A 33 6.99 8.28 12.21
C PHE A 33 6.01 7.18 11.81
N ILE A 34 4.82 7.24 12.39
CA ILE A 34 3.75 6.25 12.18
C ILE A 34 2.48 7.01 11.78
N PHE A 35 1.92 6.66 10.63
CA PHE A 35 0.67 7.19 10.11
C PHE A 35 -0.39 6.09 10.24
N LYS A 36 -1.23 6.15 11.27
CA LYS A 36 -2.19 5.07 11.58
C LYS A 36 -3.21 4.84 10.47
N GLU A 37 -3.53 5.89 9.71
CA GLU A 37 -4.38 5.89 8.53
C GLU A 37 -3.81 5.07 7.36
N THR A 38 -2.52 4.73 7.39
CA THR A 38 -1.85 3.93 6.35
C THR A 38 -1.84 2.42 6.65
N GLN A 39 -2.55 1.97 7.68
CA GLN A 39 -2.71 0.54 7.94
C GLN A 39 -3.43 -0.18 6.81
N PHE A 40 -2.99 -1.40 6.50
CA PHE A 40 -3.61 -2.22 5.46
C PHE A 40 -3.51 -3.71 5.82
N ILE A 41 -4.27 -4.54 5.12
CA ILE A 41 -4.14 -6.01 5.16
C ILE A 41 -3.51 -6.45 3.84
N ALA A 42 -2.43 -7.22 3.91
CA ALA A 42 -1.82 -7.79 2.70
C ALA A 42 -2.73 -8.89 2.15
N VAL A 43 -2.98 -8.89 0.84
CA VAL A 43 -3.84 -9.87 0.18
C VAL A 43 -3.24 -10.27 -1.17
N THR A 44 -3.53 -11.48 -1.63
CA THR A 44 -3.18 -11.93 -2.99
C THR A 44 -4.21 -11.49 -4.03
N ALA A 45 -5.45 -11.23 -3.61
CA ALA A 45 -6.53 -10.66 -4.41
C ALA A 45 -7.46 -9.82 -3.52
N TYR A 46 -8.02 -8.75 -4.08
CA TYR A 46 -8.96 -7.89 -3.35
C TYR A 46 -10.20 -8.69 -2.92
N GLN A 47 -10.59 -8.52 -1.65
CA GLN A 47 -11.79 -9.17 -1.08
C GLN A 47 -12.98 -8.21 -0.95
N ASN A 48 -12.72 -6.90 -0.84
CA ASN A 48 -13.75 -5.88 -0.68
C ASN A 48 -13.87 -5.07 -1.97
N GLU A 49 -15.01 -5.19 -2.64
CA GLU A 49 -15.30 -4.52 -3.92
C GLU A 49 -15.20 -2.99 -3.82
N LYS A 50 -15.55 -2.39 -2.68
CA LYS A 50 -15.41 -0.94 -2.47
C LYS A 50 -13.95 -0.50 -2.53
N ILE A 51 -13.03 -1.32 -2.02
CA ILE A 51 -11.59 -1.06 -2.12
C ILE A 51 -11.13 -1.24 -3.57
N THR A 52 -11.61 -2.27 -4.26
CA THR A 52 -11.31 -2.47 -5.68
C THR A 52 -11.73 -1.25 -6.51
N GLN A 53 -12.96 -0.77 -6.33
CA GLN A 53 -13.46 0.40 -7.05
C GLN A 53 -12.66 1.67 -6.71
N LEU A 54 -12.40 1.90 -5.41
CA LEU A 54 -11.56 3.03 -4.98
C LEU A 54 -10.18 2.98 -5.65
N LYS A 55 -9.57 1.80 -5.78
CA LYS A 55 -8.28 1.62 -6.46
C LYS A 55 -8.39 1.85 -7.97
N ILE A 56 -9.46 1.38 -8.62
CA ILE A 56 -9.73 1.64 -10.05
C ILE A 56 -9.81 3.14 -10.32
N ASP A 57 -10.61 3.86 -9.52
CA ASP A 57 -10.89 5.28 -9.72
C ASP A 57 -9.65 6.16 -9.49
N ASN A 58 -8.79 5.80 -8.53
CA ASN A 58 -7.69 6.65 -8.10
C ASN A 58 -6.31 6.26 -8.68
N ASN A 59 -6.11 5.01 -9.12
CA ASN A 59 -4.84 4.59 -9.68
C ASN A 59 -4.79 4.82 -11.22
N PRO A 60 -3.90 5.66 -11.75
CA PRO A 60 -3.80 5.92 -13.20
C PRO A 60 -3.57 4.65 -14.03
N PHE A 61 -2.87 3.67 -13.47
CA PHE A 61 -2.58 2.40 -14.15
C PHE A 61 -3.80 1.47 -14.23
N ALA A 62 -4.88 1.77 -13.51
CA ALA A 62 -6.14 1.02 -13.55
C ALA A 62 -7.20 1.70 -14.42
N LYS A 63 -6.86 2.76 -15.16
CA LYS A 63 -7.83 3.55 -15.95
C LYS A 63 -8.65 2.72 -16.95
N GLY A 64 -8.06 1.67 -17.53
CA GLY A 64 -8.76 0.78 -18.48
C GLY A 64 -9.96 0.02 -17.90
N PHE A 65 -10.08 -0.04 -16.57
CA PHE A 65 -11.21 -0.67 -15.88
C PHE A 65 -12.32 0.33 -15.52
N ARG A 66 -12.10 1.64 -15.68
CA ARG A 66 -13.08 2.68 -15.31
C ARG A 66 -14.26 2.73 -16.28
N ASP A 67 -13.97 2.68 -17.58
CA ASP A 67 -14.97 2.90 -18.63
C ASP A 67 -15.73 1.61 -19.01
N ASN A 68 -15.21 0.44 -18.64
CA ASN A 68 -15.86 -0.86 -18.88
C ASN A 68 -17.01 -1.17 -17.91
N GLY A 69 -17.30 -0.30 -16.93
CA GLY A 69 -18.48 -0.40 -16.06
C GLY A 69 -19.80 0.08 -16.69
N GLN A 70 -19.75 0.76 -17.84
CA GLN A 70 -20.93 1.28 -18.55
C GLN A 70 -21.17 0.63 -19.93
N GLY A 71 -20.30 -0.28 -20.39
CA GLY A 71 -20.43 -0.96 -21.66
C GLY A 71 -20.55 -2.48 -21.50
N LYS A 72 -21.75 -3.02 -21.77
CA LYS A 72 -22.13 -4.45 -21.88
C LYS A 72 -22.74 -5.11 -20.62
N ARG A 73 -23.99 -4.74 -20.36
CA ARG A 73 -25.02 -5.68 -19.85
C ARG A 73 -26.28 -5.68 -20.73
N ASP A 74 -26.11 -5.47 -22.04
CA ASP A 74 -27.15 -5.74 -23.04
C ASP A 74 -26.61 -6.72 -24.08
N LYS A 75 -26.75 -8.02 -23.78
CA LYS A 75 -27.16 -9.07 -24.71
C LYS A 75 -27.43 -10.37 -23.96
#